data_AF-A0A2X1JPM3-F1
#
_entry.id   AF-A0A2X1JPM3-F1
#
_cell.length_a   1.000
_cell.length_b   1.000
_cell.length_c   1.000
_cell.angle_alpha   90.00
_cell.angle_beta   90.00
_cell.angle_gamma   90.00
#
_symmetry.space_group_name_H-M   'P 1'
#
loop_
_entity.id
_entity.type
_entity.pdbx_description
1 polymer ?
#
loop_
_entity_poly.entity_id
_entity_poly.type
_entity_poly.pdbx_seq_one_letter_code
_entity_poly.pdbx_strand_id
1 'polypeptide(L)'
;MTIALELQQLKKTYPGGVQALRGIDLQVEAGDFYALLGPNGAGKSTTIGIISSLVNKTSGRVSVFGYDLEKDVVNAKRQLGLVPQEFNFNPFETVQQIVVNQAGYYGVERKEAYIRSEKYLKQLDLWGKRNERARMLSGGMKRRLMIARALMHEPKLLILDEPTAGVDIELRRSMWGLFEGFKRQRHHHHSHHTLPGRSRNAVPQYRHYSTR
;
A
#
# COMPACT_ATOMS: atom_id res chain seq x y z
N MET A 1 -12.74 16.70 -0.99
CA MET A 1 -11.70 15.76 -1.47
C MET A 1 -11.19 14.98 -0.27
N THR A 2 -10.92 13.68 -0.39
CA THR A 2 -10.44 12.84 0.73
C THR A 2 -8.93 12.68 0.64
N ILE A 3 -8.19 13.11 1.66
CA ILE A 3 -6.74 12.97 1.75
C ILE A 3 -6.41 11.56 2.26
N ALA A 4 -5.61 10.82 1.50
CA ALA A 4 -5.15 9.47 1.83
C ALA A 4 -3.90 9.49 2.71
N LEU A 5 -2.94 10.36 2.39
CA LEU A 5 -1.72 10.57 3.18
C LEU A 5 -1.41 12.05 3.26
N GLU A 6 -1.08 12.51 4.46
CA GLU A 6 -0.61 13.86 4.71
C GLU A 6 0.67 13.83 5.55
N LEU A 7 1.71 14.50 5.05
CA LEU A 7 2.95 14.81 5.76
C LEU A 7 2.97 16.31 6.01
N GLN A 8 3.17 16.73 7.26
CA GLN A 8 3.31 18.13 7.64
C GLN A 8 4.64 18.35 8.31
N GLN A 9 5.50 19.17 7.71
CA GLN A 9 6.81 19.56 8.22
C GLN A 9 7.63 18.35 8.71
N LEU A 10 7.58 17.24 7.98
CA LEU A 10 8.17 15.98 8.42
C LEU A 10 9.70 16.06 8.37
N LYS A 11 10.33 15.83 9.54
CA LYS A 11 11.78 15.92 9.73
C LYS A 11 12.34 14.62 10.28
N LYS A 12 13.55 14.30 9.85
CA LYS A 12 14.32 13.16 10.35
C LYS A 12 15.79 13.50 10.37
N THR A 13 16.36 13.44 11.56
CA THR A 13 17.80 13.46 11.82
C THR A 13 18.17 12.14 12.48
N TYR A 14 19.16 11.46 11.93
CA TYR A 14 19.71 10.23 12.52
C TYR A 14 20.74 10.56 13.61
N PRO A 15 20.99 9.63 14.55
CA PRO A 15 22.15 9.72 15.43
C PRO A 15 23.41 9.95 14.59
N GLY A 16 24.20 10.98 14.93
CA GLY A 16 25.32 11.45 14.11
C GLY A 16 25.05 12.71 13.28
N GLY A 17 23.84 13.29 13.36
CA GLY A 17 23.54 14.63 12.83
C GLY A 17 23.11 14.67 11.37
N VAL A 18 23.09 13.52 10.67
CA VAL A 18 22.64 13.45 9.27
C VAL A 18 21.14 13.75 9.19
N GLN A 19 20.80 14.86 8.53
CA GLN A 19 19.41 15.26 8.26
C GLN A 19 18.91 14.59 6.98
N ALA A 20 18.20 13.48 7.14
CA ALA A 20 17.60 12.73 6.04
C ALA A 20 16.32 13.38 5.50
N LEU A 21 15.54 14.06 6.36
CA LEU A 21 14.36 14.84 5.95
C LEU A 21 14.41 16.22 6.60
N ARG A 22 14.21 17.27 5.81
CA ARG A 22 14.41 18.68 6.21
C ARG A 22 13.11 19.47 6.39
N GLY A 23 11.98 18.79 6.57
CA GLY A 23 10.66 19.43 6.71
C GLY A 23 9.87 19.31 5.42
N ILE A 24 9.49 18.08 5.08
CA ILE A 24 8.71 17.82 3.88
C ILE A 24 7.21 17.98 4.16
N ASP A 25 6.52 18.63 3.23
CA ASP A 25 5.05 18.70 3.17
C ASP A 25 4.59 17.91 1.94
N LEU A 26 3.62 17.03 2.13
CA LEU A 26 3.07 16.21 1.05
C LEU A 26 1.61 15.89 1.35
N GLN A 27 0.75 16.07 0.35
CA GLN A 27 -0.63 15.61 0.40
C GLN A 27 -0.91 14.71 -0.80
N VAL A 28 -1.48 13.55 -0.50
CA VAL A 28 -1.83 12.51 -1.44
C VAL A 28 -3.33 12.30 -1.35
N GLU A 29 -4.03 12.41 -2.47
CA GLU A 29 -5.48 12.21 -2.53
C GLU A 29 -5.81 10.72 -2.65
N ALA A 30 -6.98 10.34 -2.19
CA ALA A 30 -7.46 8.96 -2.32
C ALA A 30 -7.85 8.64 -3.78
N GLY A 31 -7.48 7.45 -4.25
CA GLY A 31 -7.93 6.89 -5.52
C GLY A 31 -6.93 7.00 -6.67
N ASP A 32 -5.76 7.60 -6.44
CA ASP A 32 -4.68 7.73 -7.42
C ASP A 32 -3.43 6.96 -6.99
N PHE A 33 -2.56 6.68 -7.97
CA PHE A 33 -1.26 6.07 -7.77
C PHE A 33 -0.18 7.16 -7.73
N TYR A 34 0.67 7.13 -6.70
CA TYR A 34 1.71 8.12 -6.49
C TYR A 34 3.08 7.47 -6.39
N ALA A 35 4.08 8.11 -6.99
CA ALA A 35 5.47 7.67 -6.92
C ALA A 35 6.32 8.75 -6.25
N LEU A 36 7.09 8.36 -5.24
CA LEU A 36 8.15 9.18 -4.66
C LEU A 36 9.40 9.06 -5.55
N LEU A 37 9.74 10.15 -6.25
CA LEU A 37 10.88 10.21 -7.18
C LEU A 37 11.94 11.16 -6.65
N GLY A 38 13.21 10.79 -6.82
CA GLY A 38 14.36 11.60 -6.40
C GLY A 38 15.66 10.82 -6.47
N PRO A 39 16.83 11.48 -6.40
CA PRO A 39 18.12 10.80 -6.42
C PRO A 39 18.31 9.89 -5.19
N ASN A 40 19.34 9.05 -5.23
CA ASN A 40 19.74 8.28 -4.05
C ASN A 40 20.14 9.24 -2.93
N GLY A 41 19.73 8.93 -1.70
CA GLY A 41 19.93 9.82 -0.55
C GLY A 41 18.90 10.95 -0.40
N ALA A 42 17.92 11.09 -1.31
CA ALA A 42 16.86 12.12 -1.20
C ALA A 42 15.86 11.89 -0.03
N GLY A 43 16.05 10.85 0.79
CA GLY A 43 15.15 10.56 1.92
C GLY A 43 13.88 9.78 1.56
N LYS A 44 13.78 9.20 0.36
CA LYS A 44 12.61 8.38 -0.07
C LYS A 44 12.34 7.21 0.88
N SER A 45 13.35 6.36 1.09
CA SER A 45 13.25 5.20 1.99
C SER A 45 13.04 5.63 3.44
N THR A 46 13.62 6.76 3.86
CA THR A 46 13.34 7.34 5.18
C THR A 46 11.88 7.78 5.32
N THR A 47 11.32 8.41 4.29
CA THR A 47 9.91 8.83 4.27
C THR A 47 8.97 7.62 4.31
N ILE A 48 9.21 6.63 3.45
CA ILE A 48 8.46 5.36 3.43
C ILE A 48 8.59 4.63 4.78
N GLY A 49 9.80 4.58 5.34
CA GLY A 49 10.07 4.01 6.66
C GLY A 49 9.29 4.68 7.78
N ILE A 50 9.13 6.01 7.73
CA ILE A 50 8.31 6.73 8.70
C ILE A 50 6.83 6.42 8.50
N ILE A 51 6.31 6.51 7.27
CA ILE A 51 4.90 6.25 6.99
C ILE A 51 4.49 4.83 7.39
N SER A 52 5.40 3.86 7.22
CA SER A 52 5.20 2.46 7.63
C SER A 52 5.43 2.20 9.12
N SER A 53 5.76 3.23 9.90
CA SER A 53 6.16 3.13 11.31
C SER A 53 7.37 2.22 11.58
N LEU A 54 8.25 2.02 10.58
CA LEU A 54 9.52 1.31 10.72
C LEU A 54 10.65 2.23 11.18
N VAL A 55 10.52 3.53 10.94
CA VAL A 55 11.49 4.55 11.33
C VAL A 55 10.78 5.64 12.13
N ASN A 56 11.30 5.97 13.30
CA ASN A 56 10.77 7.10 14.09
C ASN A 56 11.16 8.42 13.43
N LYS A 57 10.21 9.33 13.21
CA LYS A 57 10.48 10.72 12.82
C LYS A 57 11.18 11.48 13.94
N THR A 58 11.83 12.59 13.62
CA THR A 58 12.35 13.53 14.62
C THR A 58 11.28 14.55 15.00
N SER A 59 10.56 15.10 14.02
CA SER A 59 9.42 16.00 14.25
C SER A 59 8.52 16.07 13.00
N GLY A 60 7.44 16.86 13.09
CA GLY A 60 6.38 16.93 12.09
C GLY A 60 5.26 15.92 12.37
N ARG A 61 4.30 15.85 11.45
CA ARG A 61 3.09 15.02 11.58
C ARG A 61 2.90 14.15 10.34
N VAL A 62 2.37 12.95 10.57
CA VAL A 62 1.95 12.02 9.51
C VAL A 62 0.53 11.58 9.81
N SER A 63 -0.37 11.72 8.84
CA SER A 63 -1.73 11.21 8.94
C SER A 63 -2.10 10.36 7.72
N VAL A 64 -2.83 9.27 7.95
CA VAL A 64 -3.29 8.33 6.93
C VAL A 64 -4.81 8.22 7.03
N PHE A 65 -5.53 8.69 6.01
CA PHE A 65 -6.98 8.85 6.03
C PHE A 65 -7.51 9.54 7.30
N GLY A 66 -6.82 10.58 7.78
CA GLY A 66 -7.17 11.33 8.98
C GLY A 66 -6.73 10.70 10.30
N TYR A 67 -6.23 9.46 10.30
CA TYR A 67 -5.65 8.83 11.48
C TYR A 67 -4.19 9.23 11.63
N ASP A 68 -3.86 9.76 12.80
CA ASP A 68 -2.50 10.18 13.13
C ASP A 68 -1.61 8.96 13.42
N LEU A 69 -0.42 8.90 12.82
CA LEU A 69 0.47 7.73 12.90
C LEU A 69 1.13 7.53 14.27
N GLU A 70 1.00 8.48 15.20
CA GLU A 70 1.48 8.37 16.58
C GLU A 70 0.34 8.22 17.59
N LYS A 71 -0.78 8.92 17.38
CA LYS A 71 -1.92 8.90 18.31
C LYS A 71 -2.92 7.77 18.04
N ASP A 72 -3.09 7.39 16.77
CA ASP A 72 -4.04 6.35 16.34
C ASP A 72 -3.37 5.35 15.38
N VAL A 73 -2.28 4.76 15.88
CA VAL A 73 -1.38 3.89 15.12
C VAL A 73 -2.13 2.69 14.54
N VAL A 74 -3.04 2.09 15.30
CA VAL A 74 -3.76 0.87 14.87
C VAL A 74 -4.69 1.18 13.70
N ASN A 75 -5.50 2.24 13.78
CA ASN A 75 -6.39 2.58 12.68
C ASN A 75 -5.61 3.09 11.47
N ALA A 76 -4.54 3.87 11.67
CA ALA A 76 -3.66 4.31 10.60
C ALA A 76 -3.04 3.11 9.84
N LYS A 77 -2.45 2.14 10.57
CA LYS A 77 -1.86 0.94 9.97
C LYS A 77 -2.89 0.08 9.26
N ARG A 78 -4.13 -0.04 9.76
CA ARG A 78 -5.20 -0.76 9.06
C ARG A 78 -5.55 -0.15 7.70
N GLN A 79 -5.33 1.15 7.51
CA GLN A 79 -5.54 1.77 6.20
C GLN A 79 -4.37 1.55 5.23
N LEU A 80 -3.20 1.12 5.72
CA LEU A 80 -1.95 1.06 4.98
C LEU A 80 -1.49 -0.37 4.70
N GLY A 81 -1.23 -0.70 3.44
CA GLY A 81 -0.47 -1.87 3.03
C GLY A 81 0.95 -1.46 2.66
N LEU A 82 1.95 -2.25 3.03
CA LEU A 82 3.34 -2.03 2.65
C LEU A 82 3.88 -3.23 1.89
N VAL A 83 4.50 -2.96 0.75
CA VAL A 83 5.29 -3.92 -0.03
C VAL A 83 6.75 -3.44 0.00
N PRO A 84 7.59 -3.98 0.89
CA PRO A 84 9.00 -3.60 0.97
C PRO A 84 9.82 -4.11 -0.22
N GLN A 85 11.01 -3.54 -0.38
CA GLN A 85 11.98 -3.90 -1.42
C GLN A 85 12.48 -5.35 -1.26
N GLU A 86 12.81 -5.76 -0.03
CA GLU A 86 13.31 -7.10 0.29
C GLU A 86 12.21 -8.08 0.71
N PHE A 87 12.41 -9.37 0.45
CA PHE A 87 11.50 -10.41 0.91
C PHE A 87 11.68 -10.66 2.41
N ASN A 88 10.61 -10.50 3.19
CA ASN A 88 10.63 -10.60 4.64
C ASN A 88 9.59 -11.57 5.22
N PHE A 89 9.28 -12.65 4.50
CA PHE A 89 8.44 -13.75 5.00
C PHE A 89 9.26 -14.99 5.33
N ASN A 90 8.72 -15.86 6.18
CA ASN A 90 9.37 -17.11 6.54
C ASN A 90 9.47 -18.04 5.31
N PRO A 91 10.68 -18.42 4.86
CA PRO A 91 10.88 -19.25 3.66
C PRO A 91 10.31 -20.67 3.80
N PHE A 92 10.09 -21.11 5.04
CA PHE A 92 9.55 -22.42 5.36
C PHE A 92 8.04 -22.42 5.55
N GLU A 93 7.34 -21.30 5.47
CA GLU A 93 5.87 -21.29 5.44
C GLU A 93 5.34 -21.52 4.03
N THR A 94 4.13 -22.08 3.93
CA THR A 94 3.41 -22.14 2.65
C THR A 94 2.91 -20.76 2.24
N VAL A 95 2.70 -20.56 0.94
CA VAL A 95 2.15 -19.32 0.38
C VAL A 95 0.84 -18.92 1.09
N GLN A 96 -0.08 -19.86 1.33
CA GLN A 96 -1.34 -19.57 2.01
C GLN A 96 -1.12 -19.23 3.49
N GLN A 97 -0.24 -19.95 4.20
CA GLN A 97 0.06 -19.64 5.60
C GLN A 97 0.54 -18.20 5.76
N ILE A 98 1.46 -17.75 4.90
CA ILE A 98 2.02 -16.39 4.94
C ILE A 98 0.91 -15.33 4.86
N VAL A 99 0.00 -15.45 3.90
CA VAL A 99 -1.05 -14.44 3.71
C VAL A 99 -2.12 -14.52 4.82
N VAL A 100 -2.53 -15.72 5.24
CA VAL A 100 -3.55 -15.86 6.28
C VAL A 100 -3.00 -15.42 7.65
N ASN A 101 -1.73 -15.70 7.95
CA ASN A 101 -1.08 -15.24 9.18
C ASN A 101 -0.96 -13.70 9.21
N GLN A 102 -0.63 -13.09 8.06
CA GLN A 102 -0.63 -11.63 7.94
C GLN A 102 -1.98 -11.02 8.29
N ALA A 103 -3.07 -11.58 7.78
CA ALA A 103 -4.42 -11.08 8.06
C ALA A 103 -4.73 -11.09 9.58
N GLY A 104 -4.27 -12.13 10.28
CA GLY A 104 -4.41 -12.26 11.73
C GLY A 104 -3.77 -11.11 12.51
N TYR A 105 -2.60 -10.62 12.08
CA TYR A 105 -1.95 -9.45 12.73
C TYR A 105 -2.77 -8.16 12.64
N TYR A 106 -3.71 -8.08 11.70
CA TYR A 106 -4.61 -6.93 11.54
C TYR A 106 -6.00 -7.16 12.15
N GLY A 107 -6.22 -8.32 12.79
CA GLY A 107 -7.47 -8.68 13.44
C GLY A 107 -8.52 -9.24 12.48
N VAL A 108 -8.12 -9.74 11.30
CA VAL A 108 -9.03 -10.44 10.39
C VAL A 108 -9.26 -11.86 10.92
N GLU A 109 -10.52 -12.24 11.10
CA GLU A 109 -10.88 -13.59 11.54
C GLU A 109 -10.34 -14.66 10.59
N ARG A 110 -9.96 -15.82 11.14
CA ARG A 110 -9.32 -16.89 10.38
C ARG A 110 -10.16 -17.35 9.18
N LYS A 111 -11.48 -17.49 9.35
CA LYS A 111 -12.41 -17.90 8.29
C LYS A 111 -12.40 -16.90 7.13
N GLU A 112 -12.52 -15.62 7.44
CA GLU A 112 -12.47 -14.54 6.46
C GLU A 112 -11.10 -14.43 5.79
N ALA A 113 -10.03 -14.62 6.56
CA ALA A 113 -8.66 -14.63 6.02
C ALA A 113 -8.45 -15.75 4.99
N TYR A 114 -9.08 -16.92 5.14
CA TYR A 114 -9.02 -17.97 4.11
C TYR A 114 -9.76 -17.54 2.83
N ILE A 115 -10.94 -16.94 2.94
CA ILE A 115 -11.71 -16.42 1.80
C ILE A 115 -10.90 -15.36 1.03
N ARG A 116 -10.32 -14.40 1.77
CA ARG A 116 -9.42 -13.38 1.20
C ARG A 116 -8.17 -13.97 0.58
N SER A 117 -7.59 -15.00 1.21
CA SER A 117 -6.40 -15.67 0.67
C SER A 117 -6.68 -16.24 -0.71
N GLU A 118 -7.84 -16.86 -0.91
CA GLU A 118 -8.22 -17.41 -2.21
C GLU A 118 -8.44 -16.30 -3.25
N LYS A 119 -9.18 -15.25 -2.88
CA LYS A 119 -9.39 -14.06 -3.72
C LYS A 119 -8.06 -13.47 -4.21
N TYR A 120 -7.16 -13.11 -3.30
CA TYR A 120 -5.93 -12.40 -3.64
C TYR A 120 -4.88 -13.29 -4.30
N LEU A 121 -4.74 -14.55 -3.88
CA LEU A 121 -3.83 -15.48 -4.53
C LEU A 121 -4.31 -15.85 -5.94
N LYS A 122 -5.61 -15.88 -6.22
CA LYS A 122 -6.13 -16.05 -7.59
C LYS A 122 -5.85 -14.83 -8.45
N GLN A 123 -6.13 -13.63 -7.94
CA GLN A 123 -5.87 -12.37 -8.67
C GLN A 123 -4.39 -12.21 -9.06
N LEU A 124 -3.48 -12.75 -8.24
CA LEU A 124 -2.03 -12.66 -8.44
C LEU A 124 -1.42 -13.95 -8.99
N ASP A 125 -2.23 -14.86 -9.55
CA ASP A 125 -1.76 -16.10 -10.19
C ASP A 125 -0.81 -16.94 -9.30
N LEU A 126 -1.20 -17.13 -8.04
CA LEU A 126 -0.47 -17.89 -7.02
C LEU A 126 -1.32 -18.99 -6.36
N TRP A 127 -2.62 -19.07 -6.64
CA TRP A 127 -3.52 -20.03 -5.99
C TRP A 127 -3.12 -21.50 -6.22
N GLY A 128 -2.63 -21.83 -7.41
CA GLY A 128 -2.10 -23.17 -7.71
C GLY A 128 -0.92 -23.57 -6.82
N LYS A 129 -0.16 -22.58 -6.32
CA LYS A 129 1.01 -22.76 -5.46
C LYS A 129 0.73 -22.51 -3.98
N ARG A 130 -0.53 -22.37 -3.57
CA ARG A 130 -0.91 -22.02 -2.18
C ARG A 130 -0.29 -22.93 -1.11
N ASN A 131 -0.06 -24.20 -1.45
CA ASN A 131 0.52 -25.22 -0.58
C ASN A 131 2.04 -25.38 -0.72
N GLU A 132 2.68 -24.69 -1.68
CA GLU A 132 4.12 -24.72 -1.84
C GLU A 132 4.80 -23.83 -0.78
N ARG A 133 6.01 -24.21 -0.37
CA ARG A 133 6.83 -23.39 0.53
C ARG A 133 7.36 -22.16 -0.21
N ALA A 134 7.37 -21.01 0.47
CA ALA A 134 7.74 -19.74 -0.15
C ALA A 134 9.15 -19.72 -0.75
N ARG A 135 10.09 -20.52 -0.21
CA ARG A 135 11.43 -20.68 -0.79
C ARG A 135 11.43 -21.24 -2.21
N MET A 136 10.41 -22.02 -2.58
CA MET A 136 10.29 -22.66 -3.91
C MET A 136 9.77 -21.70 -5.00
N LEU A 137 9.31 -20.50 -4.61
CA LEU A 137 8.83 -19.50 -5.54
C LEU A 137 9.99 -18.80 -6.28
N SER A 138 9.77 -18.47 -7.56
CA SER A 138 10.66 -17.57 -8.30
C SER A 138 10.64 -16.17 -7.70
N GLY A 139 11.63 -15.32 -8.02
CA GLY A 139 11.66 -13.93 -7.53
C GLY A 139 10.40 -13.13 -7.86
N GLY A 140 9.86 -13.27 -9.08
CA GLY A 140 8.60 -12.64 -9.48
C GLY A 140 7.40 -13.15 -8.69
N MET A 141 7.32 -14.46 -8.44
CA MET A 141 6.26 -15.05 -7.61
C MET A 141 6.36 -14.58 -6.15
N LYS A 142 7.57 -14.47 -5.59
CA LYS A 142 7.80 -13.91 -4.25
C LYS A 142 7.33 -12.46 -4.17
N ARG A 143 7.56 -11.67 -5.21
CA ARG A 143 7.06 -10.29 -5.29
C ARG A 143 5.54 -10.24 -5.34
N ARG A 144 4.88 -11.09 -6.13
CA ARG A 144 3.41 -11.23 -6.13
C ARG A 144 2.87 -11.66 -4.76
N LEU A 145 3.56 -12.56 -4.06
CA LEU A 145 3.19 -12.96 -2.70
C LEU A 145 3.26 -11.79 -1.70
N MET A 146 4.27 -10.91 -1.81
CA MET A 146 4.35 -9.71 -0.98
C MET A 146 3.16 -8.78 -1.18
N ILE A 147 2.67 -8.67 -2.41
CA ILE A 147 1.48 -7.88 -2.75
C ILE A 147 0.24 -8.54 -2.17
N ALA A 148 0.06 -9.85 -2.38
CA ALA A 148 -1.07 -10.60 -1.82
C ALA A 148 -1.16 -10.42 -0.31
N ARG A 149 -0.02 -10.54 0.37
CA ARG A 149 0.13 -10.33 1.81
C ARG A 149 -0.30 -8.92 2.22
N ALA A 150 0.17 -7.88 1.53
CA ALA A 150 -0.18 -6.50 1.85
C ALA A 150 -1.67 -6.18 1.66
N LEU A 151 -2.39 -6.96 0.85
CA LEU A 151 -3.82 -6.78 0.57
C LEU A 151 -4.75 -7.49 1.57
N MET A 152 -4.23 -8.36 2.43
CA MET A 152 -5.06 -9.25 3.27
C MET A 152 -5.97 -8.55 4.27
N HIS A 153 -5.59 -7.36 4.72
CA HIS A 153 -6.38 -6.51 5.60
C HIS A 153 -7.18 -5.43 4.86
N GLU A 154 -7.21 -5.49 3.53
CA GLU A 154 -7.93 -4.56 2.64
C GLU A 154 -7.59 -3.08 2.89
N PRO A 155 -6.30 -2.71 2.80
CA PRO A 155 -5.88 -1.34 3.00
C PRO A 155 -6.45 -0.41 1.91
N LYS A 156 -6.65 0.86 2.27
CA LYS A 156 -7.08 1.91 1.34
C LYS A 156 -5.91 2.63 0.66
N LEU A 157 -4.70 2.52 1.23
CA LEU A 157 -3.45 3.03 0.68
C LEU A 157 -2.42 1.89 0.64
N LEU A 158 -1.77 1.69 -0.51
CA LEU A 158 -0.70 0.72 -0.68
C LEU A 158 0.59 1.46 -1.02
N ILE A 159 1.65 1.20 -0.26
CA ILE A 159 2.99 1.75 -0.51
C ILE A 159 3.88 0.63 -1.05
N LEU A 160 4.52 0.91 -2.18
CA LEU A 160 5.51 0.03 -2.81
C LEU A 160 6.88 0.67 -2.65
N ASP A 161 7.79 0.00 -1.96
CA ASP A 161 9.19 0.42 -1.87
C ASP A 161 9.96 -0.20 -3.05
N GLU A 162 10.39 0.65 -3.98
CA GLU A 162 11.02 0.31 -5.27
C GLU A 162 10.24 -0.74 -6.11
N PRO A 163 9.05 -0.40 -6.63
CA PRO A 163 8.38 -1.26 -7.59
C PRO A 163 9.19 -1.32 -8.89
N THR A 164 9.64 -2.50 -9.28
CA THR A 164 10.15 -2.73 -10.63
C THR A 164 9.01 -2.61 -11.63
N ALA A 165 9.30 -2.15 -12.85
CA ALA A 165 8.29 -1.85 -13.87
C ALA A 165 7.28 -3.00 -14.14
N GLY A 166 7.69 -4.26 -14.03
CA GLY A 166 6.81 -5.42 -14.22
C GLY A 166 5.77 -5.60 -13.11
N VAL A 167 6.10 -5.18 -11.89
CA VAL A 167 5.22 -5.27 -10.71
C VAL A 167 4.14 -4.21 -10.78
N ASP A 168 4.50 -3.01 -11.24
CA ASP A 168 3.60 -1.86 -11.39
C ASP A 168 2.40 -2.18 -12.30
N ILE A 169 2.60 -2.93 -13.39
CA ILE A 169 1.54 -3.28 -14.35
C ILE A 169 0.54 -4.30 -13.78
N GLU A 170 1.03 -5.38 -13.15
CA GLU A 170 0.18 -6.39 -12.52
C GLU A 170 -0.61 -5.80 -11.33
N LEU A 171 0.06 -4.96 -10.55
CA LEU A 171 -0.52 -4.30 -9.39
C LEU A 171 -1.56 -3.26 -9.80
N ARG A 172 -1.32 -2.49 -10.86
CA ARG A 172 -2.30 -1.58 -11.45
C ARG A 172 -3.55 -2.31 -11.91
N ARG A 173 -3.43 -3.44 -12.62
CA ARG A 173 -4.58 -4.26 -13.05
C ARG A 173 -5.36 -4.83 -11.86
N SER A 174 -4.65 -5.37 -10.86
CA SER A 174 -5.25 -5.95 -9.65
C SER A 174 -5.93 -4.89 -8.77
N MET A 175 -5.29 -3.73 -8.59
CA MET A 175 -5.84 -2.56 -7.91
C MET A 175 -7.07 -2.01 -8.63
N TRP A 176 -7.07 -1.94 -9.97
CA TRP A 176 -8.23 -1.46 -10.72
C TRP A 176 -9.46 -2.34 -10.50
N GLY A 177 -9.28 -3.67 -10.48
CA GLY A 177 -10.35 -4.61 -10.14
C GLY A 177 -10.86 -4.46 -8.70
N LEU A 178 -10.00 -4.08 -7.76
CA LEU A 178 -10.39 -3.79 -6.36
C LEU A 178 -11.11 -2.44 -6.24
N PHE A 179 -10.62 -1.38 -6.89
CA PHE A 179 -11.19 -0.03 -6.82
C PHE A 179 -12.47 0.17 -7.63
N GLU A 180 -12.67 -0.54 -8.74
CA GLU A 180 -13.96 -0.54 -9.44
C GLU A 180 -15.09 -1.13 -8.59
N GLY A 181 -14.79 -2.14 -7.76
CA GLY A 181 -15.72 -2.66 -6.77
C GLY A 181 -16.15 -1.60 -5.73
N PHE A 182 -15.20 -0.80 -5.25
CA PHE A 182 -15.47 0.29 -4.30
C PHE A 182 -16.25 1.47 -4.92
N LYS A 183 -15.98 1.83 -6.19
CA LYS A 183 -16.78 2.84 -6.91
C LYS A 183 -18.24 2.39 -7.07
N ARG A 184 -18.48 1.12 -7.38
CA ARG A 184 -19.83 0.56 -7.51
C ARG A 184 -20.63 0.57 -6.19
N GLN A 185 -19.99 0.29 -5.06
CA GLN A 185 -20.64 0.36 -3.75
C GLN A 185 -21.01 1.79 -3.33
N ARG A 186 -20.23 2.80 -3.70
CA ARG A 186 -20.58 4.22 -3.46
C ARG A 186 -21.73 4.71 -4.33
N HIS A 187 -21.82 4.25 -5.59
CA HIS A 187 -22.95 4.63 -6.45
C HIS A 187 -24.29 4.04 -5.98
N HIS A 188 -24.31 2.87 -5.35
CA HIS A 188 -25.55 2.32 -4.79
C HIS A 188 -26.10 3.13 -3.60
N HIS A 189 -25.24 3.85 -2.86
CA HIS A 189 -25.66 4.69 -1.73
C HIS A 189 -26.06 6.13 -2.12
N HIS A 190 -25.91 6.51 -3.40
CA HIS A 190 -26.23 7.87 -3.88
C HIS A 190 -27.21 7.88 -5.07
N SER A 191 -27.75 6.73 -5.47
CA SER A 191 -28.67 6.63 -6.62
C SER A 191 -30.13 6.87 -6.22
N HIS A 192 -30.43 8.05 -5.68
CA HIS A 192 -31.74 8.69 -5.80
C HIS A 192 -31.50 10.18 -6.04
N HIS A 193 -31.05 10.53 -7.25
CA HIS A 193 -31.51 11.69 -8.04
C HIS A 193 -30.69 11.84 -9.35
N THR A 194 -31.37 11.58 -10.48
CA THR A 194 -31.27 12.21 -11.82
C THR A 194 -29.95 12.26 -12.65
N LEU A 195 -29.88 11.36 -13.67
CA LEU A 195 -29.71 11.49 -15.16
C LEU A 195 -28.69 12.50 -15.81
N PRO A 196 -28.38 12.43 -17.13
CA PRO A 196 -27.24 11.67 -17.71
C PRO A 196 -26.34 12.51 -18.66
N GLY A 197 -25.07 12.12 -18.91
CA GLY A 197 -24.34 12.74 -20.02
C GLY A 197 -22.82 12.54 -20.13
N ARG A 198 -22.44 11.90 -21.24
CA ARG A 198 -21.18 11.98 -22.02
C ARG A 198 -19.87 11.35 -21.49
N SER A 199 -19.52 10.28 -22.22
CA SER A 199 -18.20 9.78 -22.62
C SER A 199 -17.07 10.83 -22.73
N ARG A 200 -15.86 10.46 -22.28
CA ARG A 200 -14.69 10.21 -23.16
C ARG A 200 -13.46 9.73 -22.38
N ASN A 201 -12.71 8.84 -23.04
CA ASN A 201 -11.40 8.32 -22.65
C ASN A 201 -10.47 9.43 -22.13
N ALA A 202 -10.01 9.30 -20.88
CA ALA A 202 -8.94 10.12 -20.33
C ALA A 202 -7.79 9.20 -19.91
N VAL A 203 -6.63 9.36 -20.57
CA VAL A 203 -5.36 8.81 -20.12
C VAL A 203 -4.95 9.60 -18.87
N PRO A 204 -4.66 8.98 -17.70
CA PRO A 204 -4.35 9.73 -16.50
C PRO A 204 -2.94 10.34 -16.56
N GLN A 205 -2.85 11.63 -16.20
CA GLN A 205 -1.60 12.38 -16.07
C GLN A 205 -0.84 11.93 -14.80
N TYR A 206 0.46 11.68 -14.94
CA TYR A 206 1.37 11.54 -13.80
C TYR A 206 1.50 12.88 -13.08
N ARG A 207 1.08 12.97 -11.81
CA ARG A 207 1.39 14.15 -10.98
C ARG A 207 2.71 13.91 -10.25
N HIS A 208 3.71 14.69 -10.65
CA HIS A 208 5.03 14.70 -10.05
C HIS A 208 5.05 15.60 -8.82
N TYR A 209 5.44 15.07 -7.67
CA TYR A 209 5.75 15.86 -6.49
C TYR A 209 7.26 15.81 -6.27
N SER A 210 7.92 16.96 -6.45
CA SER A 210 9.34 17.13 -6.17
C SER A 210 9.50 17.39 -4.68
N THR A 211 10.27 16.56 -3.99
CA THR A 211 10.77 16.86 -2.64
C THR A 211 11.88 17.91 -2.77
N ARG A 212 11.52 19.19 -2.73
CA ARG A 212 12.44 20.29 -2.45
C ARG A 212 12.15 20.81 -1.05
#